data_AF-A9VC45-F1
#
_entry.id   AF-A9VC45-F1
#
_cell.length_a   1.000
_cell.length_b   1.000
_cell.length_c   1.000
_cell.angle_alpha   90.00
_cell.angle_beta   90.00
_cell.angle_gamma   90.00
#
_symmetry.space_group_name_H-M   'P 1'
#
loop_
_entity.id
_entity.type
_entity.pdbx_description
1 polymer ?
#
loop_
_entity_poly.entity_id
_entity_poly.type
_entity_poly.pdbx_seq_one_letter_code
_entity_poly.pdbx_strand_id
1 'polypeptide(L)'
;MAAGRLALCVLALVAAVAASSDDYYLLRLQVCDGQLTIHGLWPQWAQECNGSAFDVNLLKPIRTQMESDWPSCVGNNGNEDFWAHEWSKHGTCTGLVELKYFETALNLYSEVVSNGQTDNCFDKSFNKIDCPNSSNGLKKIRM
;
A
#
# COMPACT_ATOMS: atom_id res chain seq x y z
N MET A 1 7.20 -8.44 -68.85
CA MET A 1 7.15 -9.29 -67.64
C MET A 1 8.10 -8.70 -66.61
N ALA A 2 7.58 -8.03 -65.60
CA ALA A 2 8.33 -7.68 -64.39
C ALA A 2 7.30 -7.53 -63.27
N ALA A 3 7.45 -8.38 -62.27
CA ALA A 3 6.65 -8.41 -61.06
C ALA A 3 7.01 -7.23 -60.15
N GLY A 4 6.05 -6.75 -59.34
CA GLY A 4 6.31 -5.58 -58.50
C GLY A 4 5.30 -5.31 -57.40
N ARG A 5 5.08 -6.31 -56.52
CA ARG A 5 4.70 -6.18 -55.09
C ARG A 5 3.33 -5.53 -54.77
N LEU A 6 2.36 -6.39 -54.45
CA LEU A 6 1.22 -6.04 -53.57
C LEU A 6 1.78 -5.56 -52.22
N ALA A 7 1.47 -4.32 -51.83
CA ALA A 7 1.66 -3.86 -50.47
C ALA A 7 0.48 -4.37 -49.63
N LEU A 8 0.69 -5.46 -48.89
CA LEU A 8 -0.23 -5.87 -47.82
C LEU A 8 -0.13 -4.83 -46.71
N CYS A 9 -1.18 -4.04 -46.51
CA CYS A 9 -1.32 -3.16 -45.36
C CYS A 9 -1.60 -4.04 -44.14
N VAL A 10 -0.55 -4.40 -43.38
CA VAL A 10 -0.70 -5.10 -42.11
C VAL A 10 -1.25 -4.08 -41.10
N LEU A 11 -2.54 -4.17 -40.81
CA LEU A 11 -3.16 -3.51 -39.65
C LEU A 11 -2.43 -4.02 -38.40
N ALA A 12 -1.53 -3.22 -37.85
CA ALA A 12 -0.95 -3.48 -36.56
C ALA A 12 -2.07 -3.38 -35.51
N LEU A 13 -2.58 -4.51 -35.06
CA LEU A 13 -3.27 -4.58 -33.78
C LEU A 13 -2.23 -4.20 -32.72
N VAL A 14 -2.25 -2.94 -32.28
CA VAL A 14 -1.63 -2.58 -31.02
C VAL A 14 -2.49 -3.21 -29.95
N ALA A 15 -2.13 -4.41 -29.52
CA ALA A 15 -2.65 -4.93 -28.26
C ALA A 15 -2.23 -3.92 -27.19
N ALA A 16 -3.19 -3.24 -26.58
CA ALA A 16 -2.94 -2.48 -25.37
C ALA A 16 -2.48 -3.50 -24.32
N VAL A 17 -1.16 -3.60 -24.13
CA VAL A 17 -0.64 -4.25 -22.94
C VAL A 17 -1.15 -3.39 -21.79
N ALA A 18 -2.07 -3.93 -20.99
CA ALA A 18 -2.39 -3.32 -19.71
C ALA A 18 -1.07 -3.23 -18.96
N ALA A 19 -0.59 -2.00 -18.73
CA ALA A 19 0.58 -1.78 -17.90
C ALA A 19 0.20 -2.30 -16.51
N SER A 20 0.62 -3.52 -16.17
CA SER A 20 0.76 -3.92 -14.78
C SER A 20 1.86 -3.03 -14.24
N SER A 21 1.51 -1.84 -13.75
CA SER A 21 2.45 -1.08 -12.96
C SER A 21 2.74 -1.93 -11.74
N ASP A 22 3.97 -2.40 -11.61
CA ASP A 22 4.46 -3.07 -10.40
C ASP A 22 4.37 -2.14 -9.16
N ASP A 23 4.03 -0.87 -9.38
CA ASP A 23 3.70 0.12 -8.35
C ASP A 23 2.30 -0.13 -7.76
N TYR A 24 2.27 -0.62 -6.53
CA TYR A 24 1.06 -0.67 -5.70
C TYR A 24 1.40 -0.42 -4.24
N TYR A 25 0.39 -0.08 -3.44
CA TYR A 25 0.47 -0.06 -2.00
C TYR A 25 0.03 -1.40 -1.42
N LEU A 26 0.76 -1.91 -0.43
CA LEU A 26 0.32 -2.99 0.44
C LEU A 26 -0.05 -2.40 1.80
N LEU A 27 -1.32 -2.49 2.20
CA LEU A 27 -1.72 -2.24 3.58
C LEU A 27 -1.49 -3.51 4.40
N ARG A 28 -0.37 -3.55 5.12
CA ARG A 28 -0.04 -4.67 5.99
C ARG A 28 -0.75 -4.50 7.33
N LEU A 29 -1.47 -5.54 7.73
CA LEU A 29 -2.10 -5.63 9.03
C LEU A 29 -1.30 -6.54 9.96
N GLN A 30 -1.50 -6.37 11.25
CA GLN A 30 -0.95 -7.21 12.31
C GLN A 30 -2.01 -7.46 13.38
N VAL A 31 -1.75 -8.40 14.29
CA VAL A 31 -2.62 -8.63 15.44
C VAL A 31 -1.87 -8.21 16.70
N CYS A 32 -2.34 -7.15 17.36
CA CYS A 32 -1.86 -6.73 18.67
C CYS A 32 -2.95 -7.06 19.70
N ASP A 33 -2.61 -7.82 20.75
CA ASP A 33 -3.54 -8.20 21.83
C ASP A 33 -4.89 -8.77 21.34
N GLY A 34 -4.85 -9.57 20.27
CA GLY A 34 -6.04 -10.20 19.68
C GLY A 34 -6.87 -9.29 18.78
N GLN A 35 -6.45 -8.03 18.59
CA GLN A 35 -7.11 -7.07 17.70
C GLN A 35 -6.30 -6.88 16.42
N LEU A 36 -6.99 -6.86 15.28
CA LEU A 36 -6.38 -6.57 13.99
C LEU A 36 -6.08 -5.07 13.92
N THR A 37 -4.83 -4.70 13.70
CA THR A 37 -4.37 -3.31 13.63
C THR A 37 -3.49 -3.10 12.41
N ILE A 38 -3.21 -1.84 12.09
CA ILE A 38 -2.28 -1.48 11.02
C ILE A 38 -0.86 -1.81 11.46
N HIS A 39 -0.11 -2.46 10.58
CA HIS A 39 1.34 -2.51 10.64
C HIS A 39 1.93 -1.38 9.80
N GLY A 40 1.53 -1.28 8.53
CA GLY A 40 1.82 -0.10 7.73
C GLY A 40 1.27 -0.10 6.31
N LEU A 41 1.39 1.06 5.65
CA LEU A 41 1.00 1.28 4.26
C LEU A 41 2.24 1.39 3.38
N TRP A 42 2.56 0.32 2.67
CA TRP A 42 3.89 0.16 2.09
C TRP A 42 3.86 0.31 0.57
N PRO A 43 4.44 1.38 0.00
CA PRO A 43 4.66 1.46 -1.44
C PRO A 43 5.62 0.34 -1.86
N GLN A 44 5.19 -0.55 -2.75
CA GLN A 44 5.98 -1.73 -3.14
C GLN A 44 7.05 -1.42 -4.19
N TRP A 45 7.13 -0.18 -4.65
CA TRP A 45 8.14 0.29 -5.61
C TRP A 45 9.40 0.87 -4.95
N ALA A 46 9.35 1.29 -3.68
CA ALA A 46 10.48 1.92 -3.00
C ALA A 46 10.35 1.89 -1.47
N GLN A 47 11.49 1.99 -0.78
CA GLN A 47 11.59 2.21 0.66
C GLN A 47 12.78 3.14 0.96
N GLU A 48 12.81 3.74 2.15
CA GLU A 48 13.91 4.58 2.65
C GLU A 48 14.24 5.78 1.74
N CYS A 49 13.21 6.42 1.19
CA CYS A 49 13.38 7.60 0.34
C CYS A 49 13.73 8.84 1.18
N ASN A 50 14.39 9.80 0.54
CA ASN A 50 14.61 11.12 1.14
C ASN A 50 13.27 11.86 1.28
N GLY A 51 12.99 12.44 2.44
CA GLY A 51 11.77 13.18 2.72
C GLY A 51 11.88 14.03 3.99
N SER A 52 10.78 14.67 4.40
CA SER A 52 10.75 15.38 5.68
C SER A 52 10.92 14.42 6.85
N ALA A 53 11.56 14.88 7.92
CA ALA A 53 11.57 14.13 9.18
C ALA A 53 10.14 13.99 9.73
N PHE A 54 9.91 12.93 10.50
CA PHE A 54 8.66 12.70 11.21
C PHE A 54 8.40 13.83 12.23
N ASP A 55 7.17 14.36 12.27
CA ASP A 55 6.72 15.31 13.29
C ASP A 55 5.38 14.86 13.89
N VAL A 56 5.47 14.23 15.07
CA VAL A 56 4.31 13.76 15.84
C VAL A 56 3.23 14.83 16.08
N ASN A 57 3.58 16.12 16.07
CA ASN A 57 2.60 17.19 16.25
C ASN A 57 1.61 17.28 15.08
N LEU A 58 2.01 16.86 13.88
CA LEU A 58 1.12 16.81 12.72
C LEU A 58 -0.01 15.80 12.91
N LEU A 59 0.20 14.77 13.74
CA LEU A 59 -0.79 13.73 14.01
C LEU A 59 -1.83 14.13 15.07
N LYS A 60 -1.71 15.31 15.72
CA LYS A 60 -2.67 15.76 16.74
C LYS A 60 -4.15 15.62 16.31
N PRO A 61 -4.56 15.96 15.07
CA PRO A 61 -5.96 15.82 14.66
C PRO A 61 -6.46 14.37 14.60
N ILE A 62 -5.56 13.40 14.42
CA ILE A 62 -5.88 11.97 14.24
C ILE A 62 -5.29 11.08 15.34
N ARG A 63 -4.77 11.68 16.43
CA ARG A 63 -3.97 10.97 17.44
C ARG A 63 -4.72 9.81 18.07
N THR A 64 -5.98 10.02 18.46
CA THR A 64 -6.81 8.96 19.06
C THR A 64 -6.99 7.79 18.10
N GLN A 65 -7.16 8.05 16.81
CA GLN A 65 -7.33 6.99 15.83
C GLN A 65 -6.02 6.24 15.57
N MET A 66 -4.90 6.96 15.53
CA MET A 66 -3.56 6.36 15.46
C MET A 66 -3.29 5.43 16.65
N GLU A 67 -3.65 5.82 17.87
CA GLU A 67 -3.46 5.01 19.08
C GLU A 67 -4.34 3.75 19.10
N SER A 68 -5.55 3.83 18.52
CA SER A 68 -6.49 2.70 18.43
C SER A 68 -6.13 1.73 17.30
N ASP A 69 -5.95 2.26 16.09
CA ASP A 69 -5.97 1.46 14.87
C ASP A 69 -4.56 1.16 14.35
N TRP A 70 -3.56 1.94 14.76
CA TRP A 70 -2.15 1.76 14.40
C TRP A 70 -1.21 1.72 15.62
N PRO A 71 -1.53 1.02 16.73
CA PRO A 71 -0.62 0.92 17.86
C PRO A 71 0.64 0.15 17.50
N SER A 72 1.70 0.44 18.23
CA SER A 72 2.81 -0.47 18.38
C SER A 72 2.36 -1.70 19.17
N CYS A 73 2.53 -2.90 18.64
CA CYS A 73 2.41 -4.13 19.44
C CYS A 73 3.46 -4.15 20.57
N VAL A 74 3.22 -4.97 21.60
CA VAL A 74 4.12 -5.16 22.76
C VAL A 74 5.56 -5.46 22.30
N GLY A 75 6.52 -4.69 22.79
CA GLY A 75 7.96 -4.93 22.57
C GLY A 75 8.71 -3.87 21.76
N ASN A 76 8.02 -2.91 21.14
CA ASN A 76 8.71 -1.73 20.58
C ASN A 76 8.78 -0.59 21.61
N ASN A 77 9.58 0.43 21.29
CA ASN A 77 9.80 1.63 22.11
C ASN A 77 8.57 2.56 22.24
N GLY A 78 7.39 2.13 21.80
CA GLY A 78 6.14 2.89 21.85
C GLY A 78 5.60 3.28 20.48
N ASN A 79 4.41 3.86 20.48
CA ASN A 79 3.67 4.22 19.28
C ASN A 79 4.41 5.25 18.40
N GLU A 80 4.98 6.29 19.00
CA GLU A 80 5.60 7.38 18.23
C GLU A 80 6.86 6.92 17.49
N ASP A 81 7.69 6.11 18.13
CA ASP A 81 8.87 5.50 17.51
C ASP A 81 8.46 4.56 16.37
N PHE A 82 7.37 3.82 16.54
CA PHE A 82 6.84 2.95 15.49
C PHE A 82 6.32 3.76 14.30
N TRP A 83 5.56 4.82 14.54
CA TRP A 83 5.08 5.70 13.46
C TRP A 83 6.22 6.44 12.76
N ALA A 84 7.24 6.86 13.51
CA ALA A 84 8.45 7.46 12.95
C ALA A 84 9.19 6.49 12.02
N HIS A 85 9.28 5.20 12.40
CA HIS A 85 9.83 4.15 11.55
C HIS A 85 9.03 3.99 10.25
N GLU A 86 7.71 3.83 10.36
CA GLU A 86 6.82 3.66 9.20
C GLU A 86 6.86 4.88 8.27
N TRP A 87 6.91 6.09 8.82
CA TRP A 87 7.07 7.31 8.03
C TRP A 87 8.42 7.34 7.30
N SER A 88 9.54 7.19 8.03
CA SER A 88 10.88 7.29 7.46
C SER A 88 11.17 6.23 6.42
N LYS A 89 10.65 5.01 6.62
CA LYS A 89 10.93 3.88 5.74
C LYS A 89 9.96 3.77 4.57
N HIS A 90 8.69 4.12 4.76
CA HIS A 90 7.65 3.89 3.77
C HIS A 90 6.94 5.18 3.34
N GLY A 91 6.53 6.01 4.30
CA GLY A 91 5.80 7.25 4.04
C GLY A 91 6.52 8.24 3.12
N THR A 92 7.84 8.41 3.31
CA THR A 92 8.68 9.31 2.49
C THR A 92 8.72 8.94 1.01
N CYS A 93 8.42 7.70 0.64
CA CYS A 93 8.42 7.23 -0.75
C CYS A 93 7.11 7.48 -1.50
N THR A 94 6.07 7.97 -0.81
CA THR A 94 4.72 8.10 -1.37
C THR A 94 4.47 9.41 -2.10
N GLY A 95 5.27 10.44 -1.83
CA GLY A 95 5.01 11.82 -2.28
C GLY A 95 3.87 12.52 -1.53
N LEU A 96 3.22 11.86 -0.56
CA LEU A 96 2.25 12.47 0.33
C LEU A 96 2.96 13.27 1.43
N VAL A 97 2.26 14.27 1.97
CA VAL A 97 2.64 14.88 3.25
C VAL A 97 2.30 13.93 4.40
N GLU A 98 3.04 14.01 5.51
CA GLU A 98 2.97 13.08 6.64
C GLU A 98 1.54 12.81 7.13
N LEU A 99 0.81 13.87 7.50
CA LEU A 99 -0.58 13.73 7.97
C LEU A 99 -1.44 12.98 6.95
N LYS A 100 -1.29 13.28 5.65
CA LYS A 100 -2.10 12.66 4.61
C LYS A 100 -1.76 11.17 4.43
N TYR A 101 -0.50 10.79 4.60
CA TYR A 101 -0.06 9.39 4.56
C TYR A 101 -0.77 8.56 5.65
N PHE A 102 -0.76 9.06 6.89
CA PHE A 102 -1.41 8.39 8.01
C PHE A 102 -2.93 8.37 7.89
N GLU A 103 -3.57 9.49 7.51
CA GLU A 103 -5.02 9.53 7.23
C GLU A 103 -5.42 8.52 6.15
N THR A 104 -4.61 8.39 5.10
CA THR A 104 -4.92 7.48 3.99
C THR A 104 -4.89 6.04 4.47
N ALA A 105 -3.87 5.63 5.22
CA ALA A 105 -3.78 4.28 5.77
C ALA A 105 -4.94 3.97 6.74
N LEU A 106 -5.31 4.93 7.60
CA LEU A 106 -6.44 4.78 8.53
C LEU A 106 -7.77 4.58 7.78
N ASN A 107 -8.00 5.36 6.72
CA ASN A 107 -9.20 5.22 5.88
C ASN A 107 -9.24 3.85 5.18
N LEU A 108 -8.12 3.43 4.58
CA LEU A 108 -8.02 2.12 3.93
C LEU A 108 -8.21 0.97 4.92
N TYR A 109 -7.68 1.10 6.13
CA TYR A 109 -7.89 0.13 7.20
C TYR A 109 -9.37 0.01 7.55
N SER A 110 -10.07 1.14 7.74
CA SER A 110 -11.52 1.15 8.02
C SER A 110 -12.32 0.40 6.96
N GLU A 111 -12.01 0.61 5.67
CA GLU A 111 -12.64 -0.10 4.55
C GLU A 111 -12.31 -1.60 4.52
N VAL A 112 -11.07 -1.98 4.86
CA VAL A 112 -10.64 -3.38 4.85
C VAL A 112 -11.31 -4.17 5.98
N VAL A 113 -11.34 -3.61 7.19
CA VAL A 113 -11.92 -4.29 8.35
C VAL A 113 -13.44 -4.43 8.23
N SER A 114 -14.12 -3.46 7.61
CA SER A 114 -15.57 -3.56 7.37
C SER A 114 -15.92 -4.67 6.37
N ASN A 115 -15.00 -5.02 5.47
CA ASN A 115 -15.23 -5.96 4.39
C ASN A 115 -14.62 -7.37 4.62
N GLY A 116 -13.91 -7.58 5.74
CA GLY A 116 -13.34 -8.88 6.11
C GLY A 116 -12.27 -9.41 5.14
N GLN A 117 -11.51 -8.51 4.51
CA GLN A 117 -10.52 -8.86 3.47
C GLN A 117 -9.15 -9.22 4.06
N THR A 118 -8.49 -10.23 3.47
CA THR A 118 -7.18 -10.73 3.93
C THR A 118 -6.00 -10.19 3.11
N ASP A 119 -6.24 -9.83 1.84
CA ASP A 119 -5.23 -9.31 0.91
C ASP A 119 -5.54 -7.85 0.59
N ASN A 120 -4.63 -6.93 0.94
CA ASN A 120 -4.92 -5.49 0.95
C ASN A 120 -3.95 -4.70 0.06
N CYS A 121 -4.17 -4.81 -1.25
CA CYS A 121 -3.41 -4.06 -2.24
C CYS A 121 -4.24 -2.99 -2.91
N PHE A 122 -3.59 -1.86 -3.20
CA PHE A 122 -4.21 -0.69 -3.80
C PHE A 122 -3.31 -0.10 -4.89
N ASP A 123 -3.90 0.37 -5.97
CA ASP A 123 -3.17 1.15 -6.97
C ASP A 123 -2.72 2.51 -6.40
N LYS A 124 -1.98 3.31 -7.19
CA LYS A 124 -1.50 4.63 -6.75
C LYS A 124 -2.61 5.66 -6.52
N SER A 125 -3.83 5.38 -6.95
CA SER A 125 -5.04 6.17 -6.67
C SER A 125 -5.84 5.61 -5.51
N PHE A 126 -5.29 4.63 -4.79
CA PHE A 126 -5.90 3.92 -3.66
C PHE A 126 -7.15 3.09 -4.02
N ASN A 127 -7.33 2.73 -5.30
CA ASN A 127 -8.36 1.77 -5.66
C ASN A 127 -7.88 0.36 -5.31
N LYS A 128 -8.77 -0.46 -4.75
CA LYS A 128 -8.48 -1.86 -4.47
C LYS A 128 -8.08 -2.62 -5.75
N ILE A 129 -7.00 -3.38 -5.68
CA ILE A 129 -6.55 -4.27 -6.75
C ILE A 129 -6.21 -5.66 -6.20
N ASP A 130 -6.12 -6.65 -7.08
CA ASP A 130 -5.51 -7.92 -6.74
C ASP A 130 -4.01 -7.72 -6.49
N CYS A 131 -3.50 -8.28 -5.39
CA CYS A 131 -2.09 -8.16 -5.03
C CYS A 131 -1.18 -8.87 -6.06
N PRO A 132 -0.29 -8.16 -6.79
CA PRO A 132 0.49 -8.74 -7.88
C PRO A 132 1.40 -9.92 -7.49
N ASN A 133 1.83 -10.00 -6.22
CA ASN A 133 2.64 -11.10 -5.69
C ASN A 133 1.89 -12.01 -4.70
N SER A 134 0.55 -11.95 -4.67
CA SER A 134 -0.27 -12.95 -3.98
C SER A 134 -0.23 -14.24 -4.79
N SER A 135 0.80 -15.05 -4.56
CA SER A 135 0.81 -16.43 -5.04
C SER A 135 -0.38 -17.15 -4.42
N ASN A 136 -1.46 -17.30 -5.20
CA ASN A 136 -2.61 -18.17 -4.97
C ASN A 136 -3.04 -18.33 -3.51
N GLY A 137 -4.04 -17.54 -3.11
CA GLY A 137 -5.14 -17.91 -2.23
C GLY A 137 -4.82 -18.68 -0.96
N LEU A 138 -5.13 -18.10 0.20
CA LEU A 138 -5.42 -18.86 1.41
C LEU A 138 -4.39 -19.99 1.66
N LYS A 139 -3.22 -19.64 2.20
CA LYS A 139 -2.75 -20.46 3.33
C LYS A 139 -3.75 -20.25 4.46
N LYS A 140 -4.88 -20.93 4.29
CA LYS A 140 -5.91 -21.24 5.27
C LYS A 140 -5.14 -21.63 6.52
N ILE A 141 -5.11 -20.72 7.50
CA ILE A 141 -4.64 -21.04 8.84
C ILE A 141 -5.53 -22.21 9.26
N ARG A 142 -4.99 -23.43 9.17
CA ARG A 142 -5.62 -24.58 9.81
C ARG A 142 -5.51 -24.30 11.31
N MET A 143 -6.67 -24.50 11.95
CA MET A 143 -6.94 -24.48 13.39
C MET A 143 -5.72 -24.77 14.27
#